data_AF-A0AAN8BD25-F1
#
_entry.id   AF-A0AAN8BD25-F1
#
_cell.length_a   1.000
_cell.length_b   1.000
_cell.length_c   1.000
_cell.angle_alpha   90.00
_cell.angle_beta   90.00
_cell.angle_gamma   90.00
#
_symmetry.space_group_name_H-M   'P 1'
#
loop_
_entity.id
_entity.type
_entity.pdbx_description
1 polymer ?
#
loop_
_entity_poly.entity_id
_entity_poly.type
_entity_poly.pdbx_seq_one_letter_code
_entity_poly.pdbx_strand_id
1 'polypeptide(L)'
;MEDVEAIVYLFLDVWLVITARRKVITASRKVITASRKVMFQSRLPIARRDAEEDDERVVEVLQRCRDYNRTYYSKLRRRRPCVWMLDRTTEWWSVIVPSFTHTQWVDNFRMSEETYTYLCNKLRPAMERRDTTFRVCLPLKKRVAIAL
;
A
#
# COMPACT_ATOMS: atom_id res chain seq x y z
N MET A 1 -21.18 -9.05 90.39
CA MET A 1 -20.51 -10.16 89.67
C MET A 1 -21.38 -10.64 88.52
N GLU A 2 -22.71 -10.58 88.66
CA GLU A 2 -23.72 -10.96 87.66
C GLU A 2 -23.72 -10.09 86.38
N ASP A 3 -23.51 -8.78 86.48
CA ASP A 3 -23.50 -7.88 85.31
C ASP A 3 -22.36 -8.19 84.31
N VAL A 4 -21.22 -8.66 84.82
CA VAL A 4 -20.05 -9.01 83.99
C VAL A 4 -20.33 -10.29 83.22
N GLU A 5 -20.99 -11.27 83.83
CA GLU A 5 -21.41 -12.49 83.14
C GLU A 5 -22.45 -12.20 82.05
N ALA A 6 -23.44 -11.35 82.33
CA ALA A 6 -24.42 -10.94 81.33
C ALA A 6 -23.76 -10.28 80.11
N ILE A 7 -22.76 -9.42 80.33
CA ILE A 7 -21.97 -8.81 79.24
C ILE A 7 -21.20 -9.87 78.45
N VAL A 8 -20.58 -10.85 79.12
CA VAL A 8 -19.85 -11.95 78.46
C VAL A 8 -20.79 -12.80 77.60
N TYR A 9 -21.97 -13.17 78.09
CA TYR A 9 -22.97 -13.91 77.33
C TYR A 9 -23.47 -13.13 76.11
N LEU A 10 -23.71 -11.81 76.24
CA LEU A 10 -24.08 -10.96 75.11
C LEU A 10 -22.97 -10.90 74.03
N PHE A 11 -21.70 -10.81 74.43
CA PHE A 11 -20.59 -10.84 73.46
C PHE A 11 -20.45 -12.21 72.78
N LEU A 12 -20.67 -13.31 73.50
CA LEU A 12 -20.65 -14.66 72.93
C LEU A 12 -21.80 -14.86 71.93
N ASP A 13 -23.01 -14.40 72.24
CA ASP A 13 -24.15 -14.47 71.35
C ASP A 13 -23.95 -13.62 70.09
N VAL A 14 -23.48 -12.38 70.24
CA VAL A 14 -23.15 -11.50 69.11
C VAL A 14 -22.03 -12.10 68.25
N TRP A 15 -20.99 -12.66 68.86
CA TRP A 15 -19.91 -13.35 68.16
C TRP A 15 -20.41 -14.58 67.37
N LEU A 16 -21.28 -15.38 67.98
CA LEU A 16 -21.88 -16.55 67.35
C LEU A 16 -22.72 -16.13 66.12
N VAL A 17 -23.52 -15.07 66.24
CA VAL A 17 -24.31 -14.51 65.13
C VAL A 17 -23.41 -13.98 64.01
N ILE A 18 -22.34 -13.25 64.33
CA ILE A 18 -21.41 -12.70 63.32
C ILE A 18 -20.69 -13.82 62.57
N THR A 19 -20.19 -14.84 63.28
CA THR A 19 -19.49 -15.97 62.66
C THR A 19 -20.44 -16.82 61.80
N ALA A 20 -21.68 -17.04 62.25
CA ALA A 20 -22.71 -17.68 61.46
C ALA A 20 -23.04 -16.89 60.18
N ARG A 21 -23.24 -15.57 60.28
CA ARG A 21 -23.47 -14.70 59.11
C ARG A 21 -22.28 -14.68 58.15
N ARG A 22 -21.04 -14.64 58.66
CA ARG A 22 -19.82 -14.75 57.83
C ARG A 22 -19.73 -16.09 57.11
N LYS A 23 -20.11 -17.21 57.76
CA LYS A 23 -20.20 -18.53 57.13
C LYS A 23 -21.23 -18.56 55.99
N VAL A 24 -22.41 -17.97 56.20
CA VAL A 24 -23.43 -17.85 55.15
C VAL A 24 -22.93 -17.00 53.97
N ILE A 25 -22.36 -15.82 54.23
CA ILE A 25 -21.84 -14.93 53.17
C ILE A 25 -20.71 -15.62 52.38
N THR A 26 -19.79 -16.32 53.06
CA THR A 26 -18.71 -17.05 52.38
C THR A 26 -19.23 -18.25 51.59
N ALA A 27 -20.24 -18.97 52.09
CA ALA A 27 -20.93 -20.01 51.35
C ALA A 27 -21.63 -19.45 50.10
N SER A 28 -22.39 -18.36 50.22
CA SER A 28 -23.04 -17.69 49.09
C SER A 28 -22.02 -17.17 48.06
N ARG A 29 -20.89 -16.60 48.51
CA ARG A 29 -19.79 -16.19 47.62
C ARG A 29 -19.17 -17.38 46.89
N LYS A 30 -18.98 -18.52 47.56
CA LYS A 30 -18.51 -19.77 46.93
C LYS A 30 -19.48 -20.26 45.85
N VAL A 31 -20.78 -20.21 46.11
CA VAL A 31 -21.81 -20.54 45.11
C VAL A 31 -21.73 -19.59 43.91
N ILE A 32 -21.72 -18.27 44.13
CA ILE A 32 -21.65 -17.27 43.04
C ILE A 32 -20.37 -17.42 42.21
N THR A 33 -19.23 -17.65 42.86
CA THR A 33 -17.94 -17.85 42.16
C THR A 33 -17.90 -19.18 41.41
N ALA A 34 -18.48 -20.25 41.96
CA ALA A 34 -18.63 -21.53 41.27
C ALA A 34 -19.56 -21.39 40.05
N SER A 35 -20.72 -20.75 40.19
CA SER A 35 -21.64 -20.47 39.08
C SER A 35 -20.99 -19.61 38.00
N ARG A 36 -20.20 -18.60 38.37
CA ARG A 36 -19.41 -17.80 37.42
C ARG A 36 -18.35 -18.63 36.70
N LYS A 37 -17.65 -19.52 37.40
CA LYS A 37 -16.68 -20.45 36.79
C LYS A 37 -17.36 -21.36 35.77
N VAL A 38 -18.50 -21.96 36.12
CA VAL A 38 -19.29 -22.81 35.21
C VAL A 38 -19.76 -22.00 34.00
N MET A 39 -20.33 -20.81 34.21
CA MET A 39 -20.77 -19.94 33.13
C MET A 39 -19.62 -19.54 32.19
N PHE A 40 -18.47 -19.19 32.75
CA PHE A 40 -17.26 -18.89 31.98
C PHE A 40 -16.76 -20.12 31.22
N GLN A 41 -16.72 -21.28 31.87
CA GLN A 41 -16.32 -22.55 31.27
C GLN A 41 -17.26 -22.99 30.14
N SER A 42 -18.55 -22.68 30.22
CA SER A 42 -19.52 -22.92 29.15
C SER A 42 -19.43 -21.90 28.00
N ARG A 43 -18.98 -20.67 28.26
CA ARG A 43 -18.85 -19.59 27.25
C ARG A 43 -17.53 -19.60 26.50
N LEU A 44 -16.45 -20.05 27.12
CA LEU A 44 -15.12 -20.14 26.49
C LEU A 44 -15.11 -20.93 25.16
N PRO A 45 -15.78 -22.09 25.03
CA PRO A 45 -15.81 -22.84 23.77
C PRO A 45 -16.64 -22.15 22.68
N ILE A 46 -17.61 -21.32 23.06
CA ILE A 46 -18.43 -20.54 22.12
C ILE A 46 -17.58 -19.40 21.57
N ALA A 47 -16.97 -18.60 22.45
CA ALA A 47 -16.08 -17.51 22.04
C ALA A 47 -14.88 -17.99 21.20
N ARG A 48 -14.36 -19.20 21.46
CA ARG A 48 -13.31 -19.81 20.61
C ARG A 48 -13.84 -20.16 19.22
N ARG A 49 -15.03 -20.74 19.12
CA ARG A 49 -15.67 -21.06 17.84
C ARG A 49 -15.96 -19.78 17.05
N ASP A 50 -16.52 -18.77 17.70
CA ASP A 50 -16.83 -17.48 17.08
C ASP A 50 -15.54 -16.82 16.54
N ALA A 51 -14.44 -16.88 17.30
CA ALA A 51 -13.14 -16.35 16.87
C ALA A 51 -12.51 -17.15 15.71
N GLU A 52 -12.65 -18.47 15.71
CA GLU A 52 -12.20 -19.34 14.62
C GLU A 52 -13.01 -19.11 13.34
N GLU A 53 -14.33 -18.91 13.47
CA GLU A 53 -15.21 -18.53 12.36
C GLU A 53 -14.85 -17.15 11.80
N ASP A 54 -14.55 -16.16 12.66
CA ASP A 54 -14.07 -14.85 12.22
C ASP A 54 -12.73 -14.94 11.48
N ASP A 55 -11.78 -15.74 11.98
CA ASP A 55 -10.49 -15.99 11.31
C ASP A 55 -10.69 -16.68 9.95
N GLU A 56 -11.58 -17.69 9.86
CA GLU A 56 -11.92 -18.36 8.59
C GLU A 56 -12.52 -17.38 7.58
N ARG A 57 -13.41 -16.48 8.01
CA ARG A 57 -14.01 -15.45 7.16
C ARG A 57 -12.96 -14.47 6.64
N VAL A 58 -12.01 -14.06 7.48
CA VAL A 58 -10.89 -13.22 7.06
C VAL A 58 -10.03 -13.95 6.03
N VAL A 59 -9.73 -15.22 6.26
CA VAL A 59 -8.97 -16.06 5.31
C VAL A 59 -9.71 -16.19 3.98
N GLU A 60 -11.03 -16.43 3.98
CA GLU A 60 -11.86 -16.51 2.78
C GLU A 60 -11.84 -15.20 1.99
N VAL A 61 -11.99 -14.05 2.67
CA VAL A 61 -11.91 -12.72 2.04
C VAL A 61 -10.52 -12.51 1.41
N LEU A 62 -9.45 -12.88 2.10
CA LEU A 62 -8.08 -12.76 1.58
C LEU A 62 -7.86 -13.68 0.38
N GLN A 63 -8.36 -14.92 0.41
CA GLN A 63 -8.33 -15.85 -0.72
C GLN A 63 -9.08 -15.27 -1.92
N ARG A 64 -10.29 -14.75 -1.72
CA ARG A 64 -11.09 -14.09 -2.76
C ARG A 64 -10.36 -12.90 -3.37
N CYS A 65 -9.72 -12.06 -2.55
CA CYS A 65 -8.92 -10.94 -3.02
C CYS A 65 -7.70 -11.40 -3.83
N ARG A 66 -7.02 -12.47 -3.42
CA ARG A 66 -5.90 -13.07 -4.17
C ARG A 66 -6.36 -13.62 -5.51
N ASP A 67 -7.48 -14.34 -5.54
CA ASP A 67 -8.04 -14.91 -6.78
C ASP A 67 -8.52 -13.82 -7.74
N TYR A 68 -9.15 -12.77 -7.21
CA TYR A 68 -9.49 -11.58 -7.98
C TYR A 68 -8.25 -10.92 -8.57
N ASN A 69 -7.20 -10.69 -7.78
CA ASN A 69 -5.96 -10.10 -8.29
C ASN A 69 -5.28 -11.02 -9.33
N ARG A 70 -5.21 -12.32 -9.07
CA ARG A 70 -4.64 -13.32 -10.01
C ARG A 70 -5.38 -13.31 -11.34
N THR A 71 -6.71 -13.27 -11.32
CA THR A 71 -7.53 -13.19 -12.54
C THR A 71 -7.40 -11.84 -13.23
N TYR A 72 -7.31 -10.74 -12.49
CA TYR A 72 -7.08 -9.40 -13.03
C TYR A 72 -5.72 -9.28 -13.75
N TYR A 73 -4.62 -9.65 -13.10
CA TYR A 73 -3.28 -9.58 -13.70
C TYR A 73 -3.09 -10.58 -14.83
N SER A 74 -3.70 -11.78 -14.78
CA SER A 74 -3.65 -12.72 -15.91
C SER A 74 -4.36 -12.18 -17.15
N LYS A 75 -5.48 -11.46 -17.00
CA LYS A 75 -6.15 -10.74 -18.11
C LYS A 75 -5.28 -9.61 -18.66
N LEU A 76 -4.59 -8.86 -17.80
CA LEU A 76 -3.66 -7.81 -18.24
C LEU A 76 -2.47 -8.37 -19.01
N ARG A 77 -1.87 -9.49 -18.58
CA ARG A 77 -0.75 -10.14 -19.30
C ARG A 77 -1.16 -10.69 -20.67
N ARG A 78 -2.44 -11.01 -20.88
CA ARG A 78 -2.99 -11.41 -22.19
C ARG A 78 -3.23 -10.22 -23.12
N ARG A 79 -3.27 -8.99 -22.62
CA ARG A 79 -3.25 -7.81 -23.48
C ARG A 79 -1.85 -7.71 -24.07
N ARG A 80 -1.76 -7.69 -25.41
CA ARG A 80 -0.50 -7.40 -26.11
C ARG A 80 0.09 -6.12 -25.51
N PRO A 81 1.41 -6.04 -25.29
CA PRO A 81 2.05 -4.83 -24.79
C PRO A 81 1.53 -3.64 -25.58
N CYS A 82 0.98 -2.64 -24.89
CA CYS A 82 0.72 -1.36 -25.53
C CYS A 82 2.06 -0.82 -26.00
N VAL A 83 2.14 -0.40 -27.26
CA VAL A 83 3.35 0.16 -27.84
C VAL A 83 3.61 1.49 -27.12
N TRP A 84 4.55 1.49 -26.17
CA TRP A 84 4.90 2.67 -25.37
C TRP A 84 5.50 3.81 -26.19
N MET A 85 5.99 3.49 -27.39
CA MET A 85 6.53 4.45 -28.35
C MET A 85 6.32 3.92 -29.75
N LEU A 86 5.65 4.70 -30.60
CA LEU A 86 5.61 4.46 -32.03
C LEU A 86 6.90 5.02 -32.63
N ASP A 87 7.66 4.18 -33.34
CA ASP A 87 8.83 4.65 -34.08
C ASP A 87 8.38 5.67 -35.13
N ARG A 88 8.87 6.90 -34.98
CA ARG A 88 8.62 7.95 -35.96
C ARG A 88 9.62 7.82 -37.10
N THR A 89 9.13 7.99 -38.32
CA THR A 89 10.00 8.01 -39.49
C THR A 89 11.03 9.12 -39.35
N THR A 90 12.30 8.78 -39.58
CA THR A 90 13.41 9.73 -39.58
C THR A 90 13.73 10.22 -41.00
N GLU A 91 13.00 9.72 -42.00
CA GLU A 91 13.19 9.93 -43.43
C GLU A 91 13.23 11.40 -43.84
N TRP A 92 12.40 12.25 -43.23
CA TRP A 92 12.45 13.68 -43.55
C TRP A 92 13.84 14.26 -43.29
N TRP A 93 14.47 13.93 -42.16
CA TRP A 93 15.81 14.43 -41.85
C TRP A 93 16.92 13.66 -42.59
N SER A 94 16.79 12.33 -42.73
CA SER A 94 17.86 11.50 -43.29
C SER A 94 17.90 11.47 -44.81
N VAL A 95 16.75 11.65 -45.47
CA VAL A 95 16.61 11.53 -46.93
C VAL A 95 16.25 12.87 -47.56
N ILE A 96 15.26 13.59 -47.01
CA ILE A 96 14.71 14.78 -47.67
C ILE A 96 15.62 16.00 -47.47
N VAL A 97 16.04 16.31 -46.24
CA VAL A 97 16.88 17.49 -45.95
C VAL A 97 18.21 17.49 -46.73
N PRO A 98 18.95 16.37 -46.87
CA PRO A 98 20.18 16.35 -47.67
C PRO A 98 19.95 16.56 -49.17
N SER A 99 18.74 16.32 -49.68
CA SER A 99 18.38 16.54 -51.09
C SER A 99 17.87 17.96 -51.38
N PHE A 100 17.86 18.85 -50.39
CA PHE A 100 17.36 20.21 -50.59
C PHE A 100 18.23 21.02 -51.53
N THR A 101 17.58 21.71 -52.45
CA THR A 101 18.21 22.79 -53.21
C THR A 101 18.40 24.02 -52.32
N HIS A 102 19.25 24.96 -52.76
CA HIS A 102 19.45 26.21 -52.03
C HIS A 102 18.14 26.99 -51.78
N THR A 103 17.24 27.02 -52.77
CA THR A 103 15.91 27.65 -52.61
C THR A 103 15.06 26.94 -51.56
N GLN A 104 15.04 25.61 -51.58
CA GLN A 104 14.32 24.81 -50.58
C GLN A 104 14.89 25.01 -49.17
N TRP A 105 16.21 25.15 -49.04
CA TRP A 105 16.84 25.49 -47.75
C TRP A 105 16.32 26.82 -47.20
N VAL A 106 16.30 27.86 -48.03
CA VAL A 106 15.80 29.19 -47.64
C VAL A 106 14.31 29.15 -47.35
N ASP A 107 13.50 28.42 -48.11
CA ASP A 107 12.06 28.32 -47.89
C ASP A 107 11.70 27.60 -46.58
N ASN A 108 12.45 26.54 -46.23
CA ASN A 108 12.20 25.73 -45.04
C ASN A 108 12.81 26.36 -43.78
N PHE A 109 14.08 26.78 -43.83
CA PHE A 109 14.83 27.25 -42.65
C PHE A 109 14.96 28.77 -42.57
N ARG A 110 14.47 29.52 -43.58
CA ARG A 110 14.55 30.99 -43.67
C ARG A 110 15.98 31.53 -43.66
N MET A 111 16.94 30.68 -44.01
CA MET A 111 18.37 30.99 -44.13
C MET A 111 19.07 30.01 -45.06
N SER A 112 20.28 30.33 -45.48
CA SER A 112 21.10 29.44 -46.30
C SER A 112 21.69 28.27 -45.49
N GLU A 113 22.04 27.18 -46.16
CA GLU A 113 22.67 26.01 -45.53
C GLU A 113 24.00 26.37 -44.83
N GLU A 114 24.75 27.31 -45.41
CA GLU A 114 26.03 27.79 -44.85
C GLU A 114 25.80 28.53 -43.53
N THR A 115 24.78 29.39 -43.49
CA THR A 115 24.40 30.13 -42.28
C THR A 115 23.92 29.18 -41.19
N TYR A 116 23.11 28.19 -41.56
CA TYR A 116 22.67 27.15 -40.66
C TYR A 116 23.83 26.32 -40.09
N THR A 117 24.80 25.96 -40.94
CA THR A 117 26.00 25.22 -40.52
C THR A 117 26.89 26.07 -39.60
N TYR A 118 27.01 27.37 -39.88
CA TYR A 118 27.68 28.32 -39.01
C TYR A 118 27.02 28.39 -37.62
N LEU A 119 25.69 28.48 -37.56
CA LEU A 119 24.94 28.45 -36.29
C LEU A 119 25.17 27.15 -35.54
N CYS A 120 25.13 26.00 -36.22
CA CYS A 120 25.42 24.70 -35.60
C CYS A 120 26.82 24.67 -34.96
N ASN A 121 27.83 25.22 -35.63
CA ASN A 121 29.19 25.28 -35.10
C ASN A 121 29.29 26.20 -33.89
N LYS A 122 28.60 27.35 -33.91
CA LYS A 122 28.57 28.31 -32.80
C LYS A 122 27.84 27.75 -31.57
N LEU A 123 26.78 26.99 -31.77
CA LEU A 123 25.97 26.38 -30.71
C LEU A 123 26.56 25.07 -30.17
N ARG A 124 27.53 24.48 -30.88
CA ARG A 124 28.14 23.19 -30.53
C ARG A 124 28.57 23.10 -29.06
N PRO A 125 29.30 24.08 -28.46
CA PRO A 125 29.76 23.95 -27.08
C PRO A 125 28.63 23.80 -26.06
N ALA A 126 27.48 24.43 -26.31
CA ALA A 126 26.34 24.40 -25.39
C ALA A 126 25.37 23.25 -25.67
N MET A 127 25.26 22.83 -26.94
CA MET A 127 24.26 21.87 -27.36
C MET A 127 24.83 20.49 -27.66
N GLU A 128 26.14 20.25 -27.80
CA GLU A 128 26.65 18.92 -28.13
C GLU A 128 26.31 17.87 -27.06
N ARG A 129 25.86 16.69 -27.48
CA ARG A 129 25.50 15.56 -26.59
C ARG A 129 26.13 14.29 -27.14
N ARG A 130 26.55 13.41 -26.24
CA ARG A 130 27.19 12.12 -26.57
C ARG A 130 26.19 10.98 -26.47
N ASP A 131 26.36 10.00 -27.34
CA ASP A 131 25.58 8.76 -27.25
C ASP A 131 25.88 8.04 -25.93
N THR A 132 24.85 7.39 -25.41
CA THR A 132 24.94 6.57 -24.20
C THR A 132 24.64 5.13 -24.55
N THR A 133 25.08 4.18 -23.71
CA THR A 133 24.83 2.75 -23.90
C THR A 133 23.35 2.42 -24.10
N PHE A 134 22.46 3.20 -23.49
CA PHE A 134 21.01 2.96 -23.53
C PHE A 134 20.30 3.68 -24.68
N ARG A 135 20.84 4.81 -25.16
CA ARG A 135 20.15 5.70 -26.13
C ARG A 135 21.15 6.48 -26.98
N VAL A 136 20.88 6.51 -28.29
CA VAL A 136 21.54 7.38 -29.25
C VAL A 136 20.99 8.80 -29.10
N CYS A 137 21.88 9.78 -29.04
CA CYS A 137 21.53 11.18 -28.98
C CYS A 137 21.05 11.69 -30.33
N LEU A 138 20.13 12.65 -30.30
CA LEU A 138 19.70 13.32 -31.52
C LEU A 138 20.88 14.16 -32.09
N PRO A 139 21.26 14.01 -33.36
CA PRO A 139 22.37 14.75 -33.94
C PRO A 139 22.24 16.27 -33.72
N LEU A 140 23.36 16.97 -33.51
CA LEU A 140 23.36 18.41 -33.21
C LEU A 140 22.58 19.21 -34.26
N LYS A 141 22.85 18.96 -35.55
CA LYS A 141 22.13 19.59 -36.66
C LYS A 141 20.61 19.41 -36.47
N LYS A 142 20.12 18.17 -36.35
CA LYS A 142 18.69 17.90 -36.18
C LYS A 142 18.08 18.63 -34.97
N ARG A 143 18.82 18.82 -33.88
CA ARG A 143 18.35 19.59 -32.72
C ARG A 143 18.25 21.08 -32.97
N VAL A 144 19.24 21.66 -33.63
CA VAL A 144 19.21 23.07 -34.03
C VAL A 144 18.03 23.29 -34.98
N ALA A 145 17.84 22.39 -35.96
CA ALA A 145 16.71 22.44 -36.89
C ALA A 145 15.32 22.36 -36.21
N ILE A 146 15.18 21.68 -35.07
CA ILE A 146 13.90 21.64 -34.32
C ILE A 146 13.65 22.94 -33.56
N ALA A 147 14.71 23.67 -33.21
CA ALA A 147 14.62 24.91 -32.45
C ALA A 147 14.44 26.17 -33.32
N LEU A 148 14.69 26.04 -34.62
CA LEU A 148 14.44 27.06 -35.65
C LEU A 148 13.01 26.96 -36.16
#